data_AF-A0A9D9YCD1-F1
#
_entry.id   AF-A0A9D9YCD1-F1
#
_cell.length_a   1.000
_cell.length_b   1.000
_cell.length_c   1.000
_cell.angle_alpha   90.00
_cell.angle_beta   90.00
_cell.angle_gamma   90.00
#
_symmetry.space_group_name_H-M   'P 1'
#
loop_
_entity.id
_entity.type
_entity.pdbx_description
1 polymer ?
#
loop_
_entity_poly.entity_id
_entity_poly.type
_entity_poly.pdbx_seq_one_letter_code
_entity_poly.pdbx_strand_id
1 'polypeptide(L)'
;LLARSSDEGGRGARPSQEVSPASFHIYLDGGLKAPVEYVNQETIIKGDELHPVISCASIVAKVTRDSLMDKYGLEYVDYGFENHAGYGTSAHYAAIKKHGLTPLHRKTFLKNIK
;
A
#
# COMPACT_ATOMS: atom_id res chain seq x y z
N LEU A 1 11.97 23.48 -12.63
CA LEU A 1 13.16 24.24 -13.03
C LEU A 1 14.11 23.29 -13.73
N LEU A 2 14.26 23.46 -15.04
CA LEU A 2 15.14 22.68 -15.92
C LEU A 2 16.61 23.06 -15.67
N ALA A 3 17.47 22.05 -15.52
CA ALA A 3 18.88 22.14 -15.84
C ALA A 3 19.32 20.79 -16.44
N ARG A 4 19.57 20.78 -17.76
CA ARG A 4 20.46 19.83 -18.47
C ARG A 4 21.85 20.47 -18.47
N SER A 5 23.01 19.84 -18.54
CA SER A 5 23.55 18.50 -18.83
C SER A 5 24.94 18.46 -18.13
N SER A 6 25.72 17.39 -17.96
CA SER A 6 26.09 16.29 -18.85
C SER A 6 26.81 15.25 -17.97
N ASP A 7 26.44 13.99 -18.05
CA ASP A 7 27.43 12.91 -17.95
C ASP A 7 26.83 11.64 -18.55
N GLU A 8 27.46 11.20 -19.65
CA GLU A 8 27.10 10.04 -20.44
C GLU A 8 27.63 8.78 -19.78
N GLY A 9 26.75 8.02 -19.14
CA GLY A 9 26.97 6.64 -18.72
C GLY A 9 25.77 5.81 -19.17
N GLY A 10 25.78 5.39 -20.44
CA GLY A 10 24.67 4.74 -21.12
C GLY A 10 24.20 3.42 -20.50
N ARG A 11 23.36 3.49 -19.47
CA ARG A 11 22.26 2.56 -19.30
C ARG A 11 21.10 3.13 -20.12
N GLY A 12 20.89 2.57 -21.30
CA GLY A 12 19.83 3.00 -22.21
C GLY A 12 18.53 3.19 -21.45
N ALA A 13 18.04 4.44 -21.43
CA ALA A 13 16.71 4.73 -20.97
C ALA A 13 15.77 3.89 -21.83
N ARG A 14 15.20 2.82 -21.25
CA ARG A 14 14.14 2.07 -21.92
C ARG A 14 13.09 3.11 -22.29
N PRO A 15 12.70 3.23 -23.58
CA PRO A 15 11.60 4.12 -23.94
C PRO A 15 10.43 3.78 -23.02
N SER A 16 9.81 4.80 -22.44
CA SER A 16 8.56 4.65 -21.71
C SER A 16 7.53 4.11 -22.70
N GLN A 17 7.47 2.79 -22.81
CA GLN A 17 6.44 2.13 -23.60
C GLN A 17 5.11 2.54 -22.98
N GLU A 18 4.25 3.17 -23.76
CA GLU A 18 2.86 3.35 -23.35
C GLU A 18 2.26 1.95 -23.21
N VAL A 19 2.06 1.54 -21.96
CA VAL A 19 1.60 0.21 -21.66
C VAL A 19 0.08 0.25 -21.60
N SER A 20 -0.58 -0.44 -22.53
CA SER A 20 -2.04 -0.47 -22.61
C SER A 20 -2.63 -1.36 -21.51
N PRO A 21 -3.66 -0.92 -20.76
CA PRO A 21 -4.34 -1.76 -19.77
C PRO A 21 -4.86 -3.09 -20.34
N ALA A 22 -5.21 -3.14 -21.63
CA ALA A 22 -5.70 -4.34 -22.30
C ALA A 22 -4.61 -5.39 -22.58
N SER A 23 -3.32 -5.03 -22.49
CA SER A 23 -2.23 -5.95 -22.80
C SER A 23 -1.87 -6.91 -21.67
N PHE A 24 -2.54 -6.81 -20.51
CA PHE A 24 -2.25 -7.63 -19.33
C PHE A 24 -3.43 -8.44 -18.88
N HIS A 25 -3.13 -9.62 -18.35
CA HIS A 25 -4.07 -10.37 -17.53
C HIS A 25 -3.86 -9.97 -16.05
N ILE A 26 -4.91 -9.50 -15.39
CA ILE A 26 -4.87 -9.02 -14.02
C ILE A 26 -5.55 -10.01 -13.10
N TYR A 27 -4.83 -10.54 -12.13
CA TYR A 27 -5.37 -11.41 -11.09
C TYR A 27 -5.60 -10.61 -9.80
N LEU A 28 -6.80 -10.73 -9.23
CA LEU A 28 -7.24 -9.97 -8.06
C LEU A 28 -7.68 -10.91 -6.94
N ASP A 29 -7.41 -10.51 -5.71
CA ASP A 29 -7.78 -11.29 -4.53
C ASP A 29 -9.17 -10.91 -3.98
N GLY A 30 -9.90 -11.90 -3.50
CA GLY A 30 -11.11 -11.74 -2.70
C GLY A 30 -12.22 -10.96 -3.41
N GLY A 31 -12.52 -9.75 -2.93
CA GLY A 31 -13.57 -8.90 -3.49
C GLY A 31 -13.04 -7.75 -4.36
N LEU A 32 -11.74 -7.73 -4.67
CA LEU A 32 -11.12 -6.62 -5.40
C LEU A 32 -11.57 -6.58 -6.86
N LYS A 33 -11.64 -5.36 -7.40
CA LYS A 33 -11.95 -5.06 -8.80
C LYS A 33 -10.96 -4.03 -9.32
N ALA A 34 -10.38 -4.30 -10.47
CA ALA A 34 -9.58 -3.31 -11.18
C ALA A 34 -10.52 -2.34 -11.94
N PRO A 35 -10.03 -1.14 -12.28
CA PRO A 35 -10.75 -0.22 -13.16
C PRO A 35 -11.20 -0.88 -14.48
N VAL A 36 -12.25 -0.34 -15.09
CA VAL A 36 -12.95 -0.95 -16.24
C VAL A 36 -12.08 -1.06 -17.50
N GLU A 37 -11.03 -0.25 -17.62
CA GLU A 37 -10.06 -0.29 -18.70
C GLU A 37 -9.18 -1.56 -18.68
N TYR A 38 -9.05 -2.22 -17.52
CA TYR A 38 -8.39 -3.53 -17.40
C TYR A 38 -9.39 -4.63 -17.75
N VAL A 39 -9.65 -4.77 -19.05
CA VAL A 39 -10.69 -5.67 -19.58
C VAL A 39 -10.42 -7.15 -19.31
N ASN A 40 -9.15 -7.53 -19.18
CA ASN A 40 -8.71 -8.90 -18.91
C ASN A 40 -8.38 -9.05 -17.41
N GLN A 41 -9.39 -8.99 -16.55
CA GLN A 41 -9.23 -9.16 -15.10
C GLN A 41 -10.03 -10.36 -14.58
N GLU A 42 -9.45 -11.09 -13.64
CA GLU A 42 -10.06 -12.22 -12.94
C GLU A 42 -9.92 -12.02 -11.42
N THR A 43 -11.04 -12.11 -10.71
CA THR A 43 -11.07 -12.04 -9.24
C THR A 43 -11.23 -13.44 -8.66
N ILE A 44 -10.32 -13.84 -7.77
CA ILE A 44 -10.25 -15.16 -7.16
C ILE A 44 -10.51 -15.03 -5.66
N ILE A 45 -11.54 -15.71 -5.15
CA ILE A 45 -11.80 -15.79 -3.70
C ILE A 45 -10.67 -16.56 -3.03
N LYS A 46 -10.02 -15.96 -2.01
CA LYS A 46 -8.81 -16.49 -1.37
C LYS A 46 -7.68 -16.75 -2.38
N GLY A 47 -7.50 -15.81 -3.30
CA GLY A 47 -6.51 -15.90 -4.35
C GLY A 47 -5.08 -15.91 -3.81
N ASP A 48 -4.84 -15.30 -2.65
CA ASP A 48 -3.55 -15.34 -1.96
C ASP A 48 -3.15 -16.75 -1.49
N GLU A 49 -4.11 -17.59 -1.13
CA GLU A 49 -3.92 -19.01 -0.79
C GLU A 49 -3.80 -19.90 -2.05
N LEU A 50 -4.45 -19.53 -3.14
CA LEU A 50 -4.68 -20.42 -4.30
C LEU A 50 -3.84 -20.08 -5.55
N HIS A 51 -3.39 -18.83 -5.71
CA HIS A 51 -2.75 -18.34 -6.92
C HIS A 51 -1.35 -17.75 -6.63
N PRO A 52 -0.26 -18.31 -7.19
CA PRO A 52 1.10 -17.89 -6.85
C PRO A 52 1.39 -16.40 -7.08
N VAL A 53 0.88 -15.81 -8.16
CA VAL A 53 1.08 -14.38 -8.46
C VAL A 53 0.40 -13.49 -7.41
N ILE A 54 -0.80 -13.87 -6.95
CA ILE A 54 -1.52 -13.13 -5.91
C ILE A 54 -0.80 -13.28 -4.57
N SER A 55 -0.33 -14.50 -4.26
CA SER A 55 0.49 -14.77 -3.07
C SER A 55 1.77 -13.93 -3.03
N CYS A 56 2.51 -13.84 -4.15
CA CYS A 56 3.68 -12.96 -4.23
C CYS A 56 3.31 -11.48 -4.03
N ALA A 57 2.20 -11.03 -4.64
CA ALA A 57 1.73 -9.66 -4.49
C ALA A 57 1.34 -9.34 -3.03
N SER A 58 0.69 -10.27 -2.32
CA SER A 58 0.29 -10.09 -0.92
C SER A 58 1.51 -9.97 0.01
N ILE A 59 2.57 -10.76 -0.22
CA ILE A 59 3.85 -10.65 0.50
C ILE A 59 4.46 -9.27 0.30
N VAL A 60 4.60 -8.82 -0.96
CA VAL A 60 5.18 -7.50 -1.29
C VAL A 60 4.36 -6.38 -0.63
N ALA A 61 3.03 -6.44 -0.72
CA ALA A 61 2.15 -5.46 -0.10
C ALA A 61 2.31 -5.42 1.43
N LYS A 62 2.35 -6.59 2.08
CA LYS A 62 2.50 -6.71 3.54
C LYS A 62 3.83 -6.15 4.03
N VAL A 63 4.95 -6.60 3.44
CA VAL A 63 6.30 -6.15 3.82
C VAL A 63 6.44 -4.64 3.61
N THR A 64 5.94 -4.12 2.49
CA THR A 64 5.99 -2.68 2.19
C THR A 64 5.20 -1.88 3.21
N ARG A 65 3.99 -2.34 3.55
CA ARG A 65 3.12 -1.67 4.53
C ARG A 65 3.73 -1.69 5.93
N ASP A 66 4.24 -2.84 6.37
CA ASP A 66 4.83 -2.95 7.71
C ASP A 66 6.06 -2.04 7.84
N SER A 67 6.95 -2.05 6.85
CA SER A 67 8.13 -1.17 6.84
C SER A 67 7.75 0.33 6.81
N LEU A 68 6.62 0.69 6.20
CA LEU A 68 6.09 2.06 6.27
C LEU A 68 5.57 2.39 7.68
N MET A 69 4.89 1.46 8.34
CA MET A 69 4.38 1.66 9.70
C MET A 69 5.52 1.76 10.73
N ASP A 70 6.62 1.06 10.53
CA ASP A 70 7.83 1.22 11.35
C ASP A 70 8.38 2.64 11.27
N LYS A 71 8.43 3.21 10.06
CA LYS A 71 8.85 4.61 9.85
C LYS A 71 7.91 5.58 10.54
N TYR A 72 6.60 5.35 10.46
CA TYR A 72 5.63 6.16 11.19
C TYR A 72 5.71 5.97 12.71
N GLY A 73 6.15 4.81 13.21
CA GLY A 73 6.48 4.61 14.61
C GLY A 73 7.58 5.56 15.09
N LEU A 74 8.57 5.86 14.24
CA LEU A 74 9.61 6.83 14.53
C LEU A 74 9.12 8.29 14.46
N GLU A 75 8.19 8.60 13.55
CA GLU A 75 7.62 9.95 13.39
C GLU A 75 6.57 10.28 14.47
N TYR A 76 5.75 9.30 14.84
CA TYR A 76 4.65 9.41 15.79
C TYR A 76 4.88 8.46 16.98
N VAL A 77 5.97 8.69 17.71
CA VAL A 77 6.50 7.82 18.79
C VAL A 77 5.46 7.41 19.82
N ASP A 78 4.52 8.30 20.16
CA ASP A 78 3.47 8.04 21.15
C ASP A 78 2.38 7.04 20.70
N TYR A 79 2.33 6.68 19.41
CA TYR A 79 1.25 5.88 18.82
C TYR A 79 1.60 4.41 18.65
N GLY A 80 2.88 4.04 18.64
CA GLY A 80 3.33 2.63 18.56
C GLY A 80 2.96 1.92 17.25
N PHE A 81 2.97 2.64 16.12
CA PHE A 81 2.56 2.11 14.80
C PHE A 81 3.34 0.87 14.36
N GLU A 82 4.60 0.73 14.75
CA GLU A 82 5.44 -0.44 14.51
C GLU A 82 4.87 -1.74 15.12
N ASN A 83 4.09 -1.64 16.20
CA ASN A 83 3.58 -2.81 16.92
C ASN A 83 2.26 -3.34 16.35
N HIS A 84 1.44 -2.47 15.78
CA HIS A 84 0.09 -2.83 15.33
C HIS A 84 -0.23 -2.35 13.92
N ALA A 85 0.71 -1.75 13.21
CA ALA A 85 0.57 -1.33 11.81
C ALA A 85 -0.74 -0.55 11.53
N GLY A 86 -1.14 0.31 12.47
CA GLY A 86 -2.37 1.10 12.42
C GLY A 86 -3.69 0.36 12.70
N TYR A 87 -3.69 -0.93 13.02
CA TYR A 87 -4.88 -1.66 13.45
C TYR A 87 -5.43 -1.08 14.78
N GLY A 88 -6.75 -1.13 14.96
CA GLY A 88 -7.47 -0.57 16.11
C GLY A 88 -7.33 -1.39 17.39
N THR A 89 -6.10 -1.59 17.87
CA THR A 89 -5.81 -2.27 19.13
C THR A 89 -6.16 -1.38 20.32
N SER A 90 -6.31 -1.97 21.51
CA SER A 90 -6.53 -1.21 22.76
C SER A 90 -5.44 -0.17 23.00
N ALA A 91 -4.18 -0.52 22.72
CA ALA A 91 -3.03 0.38 22.80
C ALA A 91 -3.17 1.57 21.83
N HIS A 92 -3.53 1.31 20.57
CA HIS A 92 -3.70 2.36 19.57
C HIS A 92 -4.82 3.34 19.95
N TYR A 93 -5.96 2.82 20.41
CA TYR A 93 -7.06 3.68 20.90
C TYR A 93 -6.68 4.48 22.15
N ALA A 94 -5.86 3.92 23.05
CA ALA A 94 -5.36 4.65 24.20
C ALA A 94 -4.44 5.82 23.79
N ALA A 95 -3.55 5.59 22.83
CA ALA A 95 -2.71 6.64 22.26
C ALA A 95 -3.54 7.75 21.61
N ILE A 96 -4.54 7.40 20.79
CA ILE A 96 -5.43 8.40 20.17
C ILE A 96 -6.17 9.24 21.21
N LYS A 97 -6.68 8.63 22.29
CA LYS A 97 -7.37 9.38 23.36
C LYS A 97 -6.45 10.36 24.08
N LYS A 98 -5.17 9.99 24.24
CA LYS A 98 -4.18 10.79 24.97
C LYS A 98 -3.54 11.88 24.11
N HIS A 99 -3.23 11.58 22.84
CA HIS A 99 -2.43 12.42 21.95
C HIS A 99 -3.23 13.02 20.77
N GLY A 100 -4.49 12.62 20.60
CA GLY A 100 -5.35 13.08 19.52
C GLY A 100 -5.22 12.25 18.23
N LEU A 101 -5.71 12.81 17.12
CA LEU A 101 -5.61 12.18 15.80
C LEU A 101 -4.43 12.75 15.02
N THR A 102 -3.70 11.87 14.34
CA THR A 102 -2.70 12.24 13.32
C THR A 102 -3.33 12.28 11.92
N PRO A 103 -2.66 12.90 10.91
CA PRO A 103 -3.12 12.86 9.52
C PRO A 103 -3.24 11.45 8.92
N LEU A 104 -2.54 10.46 9.48
CA LEU A 104 -2.59 9.06 9.05
C LEU A 104 -3.92 8.37 9.40
N HIS A 105 -4.66 8.93 10.36
CA HIS A 105 -5.90 8.31 10.84
C HIS A 105 -7.06 8.48 9.86
N ARG A 106 -7.70 7.37 9.51
CA ARG A 106 -8.94 7.39 8.73
C ARG A 106 -10.14 7.69 9.63
N LYS A 107 -10.54 8.97 9.68
CA LYS A 107 -11.65 9.46 10.53
C LYS A 107 -12.95 8.64 10.40
N THR A 108 -13.27 8.16 9.20
CA THR A 108 -14.48 7.35 8.95
C THR A 108 -14.53 6.03 9.72
N PHE A 109 -13.38 5.52 10.18
CA PHE A 109 -13.27 4.28 10.96
C PHE A 109 -13.30 4.52 12.47
N LEU A 110 -13.18 5.76 12.93
CA LEU A 110 -12.99 6.12 14.34
C LEU A 110 -14.28 6.59 15.01
N LYS A 111 -15.41 5.97 14.67
CA LYS A 111 -16.74 6.34 15.17
C LYS A 111 -16.92 6.15 16.68
N ASN A 112 -16.07 5.32 17.30
CA ASN A 112 -16.17 4.93 18.71
C ASN A 112 -15.16 5.64 19.62
N ILE A 113 -14.45 6.65 19.11
CA ILE A 113 -13.59 7.50 19.95
C ILE A 113 -14.46 8.60 20.52
N LYS A 114 -14.79 8.45 21.81
CA LYS A 114 -15.45 9.48 22.62
C LYS A 114 -14.40 10.37 23.27
#